data_AF-A0A6N7PW48-F1
#
_entry.id   AF-A0A6N7PW48-F1
#
_cell.length_a   1.000
_cell.length_b   1.000
_cell.length_c   1.000
_cell.angle_alpha   90.00
_cell.angle_beta   90.00
_cell.angle_gamma   90.00
#
_symmetry.space_group_name_H-M   'P 1'
#
loop_
_entity.id
_entity.type
_entity.pdbx_description
1 polymer ?
#
loop_
_entity_poly.entity_id
_entity_poly.type
_entity_poly.pdbx_seq_one_letter_code
_entity_poly.pdbx_strand_id
1 'polypeptide(L)'
;MTAARLDFGSTLSEGALAPTYRAFEHFREVRVTQGLAEVAHDKLLAALNAAVAATARRLGLKPRDVEAILPWSGYMGQLQQLERARIEALSVFEQYAASVGGLLTGLAGATMEVDPKRKSAAQTLTNVARRFSRERALVGPLKVLAAELEAWEEAMEKAGELIDRSKLVHRHLQRRQLFRVSLVFLIFAVCSVAGAFVIRERRITTAREKLDAKITAAVDPCSITDLDEDEKRHALPAHFARIDEKKKACEERRARERYEASCDALAKAVESGKLAAEDKATAKAAAEKLERAAEAKLVAADLLAKEAEMPCGDTKAKGRIWLAYARGAARSVAAWADVPAISDDLKKALASKELEKETAYKEGIAPDAEEVATRAIKGDAAAMVRAEKLCKGRAEYGLENGKKCQRFLQILEGLAKQKKR
;
A
#
# COMPACT_ATOMS: atom_id res chain seq x y z
N MET A 1 35.03 2.20 -27.01
CA MET A 1 34.42 2.86 -28.20
C MET A 1 34.90 4.30 -28.23
N THR A 2 35.95 4.56 -28.99
CA THR A 2 36.39 5.94 -29.28
C THR A 2 35.22 6.64 -29.97
N ALA A 3 34.78 7.77 -29.42
CA ALA A 3 33.75 8.58 -30.06
C ALA A 3 34.23 8.86 -31.49
N ALA A 4 33.55 8.28 -32.49
CA ALA A 4 33.84 8.54 -33.88
C ALA A 4 33.86 10.06 -34.04
N ARG A 5 35.04 10.63 -34.32
CA ARG A 5 35.16 12.04 -34.64
C ARG A 5 34.16 12.27 -35.78
N LEU A 6 33.19 13.11 -35.50
CA LEU A 6 32.24 13.52 -36.52
C LEU A 6 33.02 14.47 -37.42
N ASP A 7 33.70 13.92 -38.42
CA ASP A 7 34.38 14.71 -39.45
C ASP A 7 33.27 15.24 -40.38
N PHE A 8 32.85 16.48 -40.12
CA PHE A 8 31.81 17.13 -40.91
C PHE A 8 32.42 17.72 -42.18
N GLY A 9 33.66 18.21 -42.09
CA GLY A 9 34.44 18.69 -43.21
C GLY A 9 34.61 17.65 -44.30
N SER A 10 34.80 16.38 -43.95
CA SER A 10 34.90 15.29 -44.95
C SER A 10 33.62 15.10 -45.75
N THR A 11 32.44 15.29 -45.13
CA THR A 11 31.16 15.17 -45.86
C THR A 11 31.02 16.24 -46.93
N LEU A 12 31.50 17.46 -46.65
CA LEU A 12 31.51 18.54 -47.62
C LEU A 12 32.52 18.25 -48.73
N SER A 13 33.78 17.97 -48.38
CA SER A 13 34.85 17.82 -49.37
C SER A 13 34.62 16.61 -50.28
N GLU A 14 34.24 15.45 -49.72
CA GLU A 14 33.92 14.25 -50.52
C GLU A 14 32.74 14.48 -51.46
N GLY A 15 31.69 15.15 -50.98
CA GLY A 15 30.51 15.46 -51.79
C GLY A 15 30.82 16.44 -52.92
N ALA A 16 31.58 17.50 -52.64
CA ALA A 16 31.94 18.53 -53.61
C ALA A 16 32.95 18.03 -54.65
N LEU A 17 33.85 17.12 -54.27
CA LEU A 17 34.85 16.52 -55.15
C LEU A 17 34.37 15.28 -55.89
N ALA A 18 33.12 14.83 -55.68
CA ALA A 18 32.59 13.65 -56.36
C ALA A 18 32.70 13.69 -57.90
N PRO A 19 32.40 14.81 -58.60
CA PRO A 19 32.61 14.88 -60.05
C PRO A 19 34.10 14.82 -60.43
N THR A 20 34.98 15.44 -59.64
CA THR A 20 36.43 15.38 -59.82
C THR A 20 36.95 13.96 -59.68
N TYR A 21 36.44 13.18 -58.72
CA TYR A 21 36.79 11.76 -58.58
C TYR A 21 36.30 10.90 -59.76
N ARG A 22 35.13 11.22 -60.34
CA ARG A 22 34.69 10.55 -61.58
C ARG A 22 35.57 10.94 -62.76
N ALA A 23 35.96 12.21 -62.87
CA ALA A 23 36.88 12.68 -63.88
C ALA A 23 38.25 12.00 -63.78
N PHE A 24 38.76 11.81 -62.55
CA PHE A 24 39.95 11.02 -62.28
C PHE A 24 39.87 9.61 -62.88
N GLU A 25 38.77 8.88 -62.66
CA GLU A 25 38.59 7.54 -63.22
C GLU A 25 38.59 7.57 -64.75
N HIS A 26 37.92 8.55 -65.36
CA HIS A 26 37.93 8.73 -66.81
C HIS A 26 39.33 9.05 -67.36
N PHE A 27 40.06 9.98 -66.74
CA PHE A 27 41.41 10.32 -67.16
C PHE A 27 42.39 9.16 -66.98
N ARG A 28 42.23 8.35 -65.93
CA ARG A 28 43.02 7.14 -65.68
C ARG A 28 42.85 6.12 -66.81
N GLU A 29 41.65 6.03 -67.36
CA GLU A 29 41.31 5.18 -68.51
C GLU A 29 41.51 5.89 -69.87
N VAL A 30 42.15 7.07 -69.88
CA VAL A 30 42.41 7.88 -71.08
C VAL A 30 41.13 8.32 -71.81
N ARG A 31 39.99 8.33 -71.11
CA ARG A 31 38.68 8.83 -71.58
C ARG A 31 38.58 10.34 -71.36
N VAL A 32 39.42 11.10 -72.07
CA VAL A 32 39.63 12.53 -71.81
C VAL A 32 38.35 13.35 -71.98
N THR A 33 37.59 13.17 -73.06
CA THR A 33 36.35 13.94 -73.29
C THR A 33 35.29 13.69 -72.22
N GLN A 34 35.13 12.44 -71.77
CA GLN A 34 34.22 12.10 -70.66
C GLN A 34 34.70 12.72 -69.34
N GLY A 35 36.01 12.68 -69.06
CA GLY A 35 36.57 13.31 -67.86
C GLY A 35 36.42 14.83 -67.88
N LEU A 36 36.62 15.47 -69.03
CA LEU A 36 36.37 16.90 -69.23
C LEU A 36 34.89 17.24 -69.04
N ALA A 37 33.97 16.36 -69.42
CA ALA A 37 32.53 16.56 -69.20
C ALA A 37 32.11 16.41 -67.73
N GLU A 38 32.88 15.71 -66.88
CA GLU A 38 32.61 15.60 -65.44
C GLU A 38 33.00 16.85 -64.64
N VAL A 39 34.04 17.57 -65.09
CA VAL A 39 34.53 18.81 -64.46
C VAL A 39 33.88 20.06 -65.04
N ALA A 40 32.70 19.93 -65.66
CA ALA A 40 31.93 21.07 -66.13
C ALA A 40 31.40 21.92 -64.96
N HIS A 41 31.32 23.24 -65.18
CA HIS A 41 30.88 24.21 -64.18
C HIS A 41 29.59 23.82 -63.44
N ASP A 42 28.56 23.42 -64.20
CA ASP A 42 27.24 23.04 -63.70
C ASP A 42 27.30 21.81 -62.78
N LYS A 43 28.07 20.78 -63.15
CA LYS A 43 28.24 19.58 -62.34
C LYS A 43 29.00 19.86 -61.03
N LEU A 44 30.08 20.64 -61.10
CA LEU A 44 30.84 21.00 -59.90
C LEU A 44 30.02 21.87 -58.95
N LEU A 45 29.28 22.85 -59.47
CA LEU A 45 28.40 23.69 -58.67
C LEU A 45 27.25 22.88 -58.05
N ALA A 46 26.61 21.99 -58.82
CA ALA A 46 25.56 21.13 -58.31
C ALA A 46 26.08 20.20 -57.19
N ALA A 47 27.27 19.63 -57.36
CA ALA A 47 27.91 18.80 -56.34
C ALA A 47 28.24 19.58 -55.07
N LEU A 48 28.79 20.78 -55.19
CA LEU A 48 29.05 21.66 -54.04
C LEU A 48 27.76 22.00 -53.29
N ASN A 49 26.70 22.40 -53.99
CA ASN A 49 25.40 22.69 -53.37
C ASN A 49 24.81 21.46 -52.66
N ALA A 50 24.90 20.28 -53.27
CA ALA A 50 24.45 19.03 -52.66
C ALA A 50 25.27 18.69 -51.39
N ALA A 51 26.59 18.89 -51.43
CA ALA A 51 27.48 18.66 -50.30
C ALA A 51 27.21 19.63 -49.13
N VAL A 52 26.91 20.90 -49.43
CA VAL A 52 26.48 21.90 -48.45
C VAL A 52 25.17 21.45 -47.78
N ALA A 53 24.18 21.02 -48.57
CA ALA A 53 22.91 20.54 -48.04
C ALA A 53 23.07 19.28 -47.17
N ALA A 54 23.90 18.33 -47.58
CA ALA A 54 24.21 17.12 -46.82
C ALA A 54 24.88 17.45 -45.48
N THR A 55 25.87 18.34 -45.51
CA THR A 55 26.59 18.80 -44.32
C THR A 55 25.64 19.53 -43.36
N ALA A 56 24.80 20.42 -43.87
CA ALA A 56 23.79 21.13 -43.08
C ALA A 56 22.82 20.14 -42.39
N ARG A 57 22.31 19.16 -43.14
CA ARG A 57 21.42 18.11 -42.60
C ARG A 57 22.10 17.31 -41.48
N ARG A 58 23.36 16.93 -41.68
CA ARG A 58 24.14 16.16 -40.70
C ARG A 58 24.40 16.97 -39.41
N LEU A 59 24.61 18.27 -39.56
CA LEU A 59 24.80 19.22 -38.46
C LEU A 59 23.51 19.68 -37.80
N GLY A 60 22.33 19.43 -38.40
CA GLY A 60 21.07 20.01 -37.94
C GLY A 60 20.99 21.54 -38.13
N LEU A 61 21.71 22.06 -39.13
CA LEU A 61 21.74 23.47 -39.52
C LEU A 61 20.94 23.69 -40.81
N LYS A 62 20.67 24.95 -41.15
CA LYS A 62 20.12 25.30 -42.47
C LYS A 62 21.27 25.36 -43.49
N PRO A 63 21.05 25.03 -44.78
CA PRO A 63 22.08 25.15 -45.82
C PRO A 63 22.74 26.54 -45.85
N ARG A 64 21.95 27.61 -45.71
CA ARG A 64 22.44 28.99 -45.63
C ARG A 64 23.47 29.24 -44.52
N ASP A 65 23.36 28.54 -43.39
CA ASP A 65 24.31 28.69 -42.29
C ASP A 65 25.67 28.09 -42.64
N VAL A 66 25.67 27.00 -43.42
CA VAL A 66 26.88 26.36 -43.94
C VAL A 66 27.49 27.22 -45.05
N GLU A 67 26.66 27.74 -45.96
CA GLU A 67 27.08 28.67 -47.01
C GLU A 67 27.76 29.93 -46.45
N ALA A 68 27.27 30.46 -45.32
CA ALA A 68 27.86 31.63 -44.67
C ALA A 68 29.27 31.39 -44.08
N ILE A 69 29.68 30.13 -43.89
CA ILE A 69 31.04 29.76 -43.45
C ILE A 69 32.00 29.72 -44.65
N LEU A 70 31.47 29.45 -45.84
CA LEU A 70 32.25 29.18 -47.04
C LEU A 70 32.57 30.47 -47.82
N PRO A 71 33.79 30.61 -48.38
CA PRO A 71 34.16 31.75 -49.22
C PRO A 71 33.58 31.62 -50.65
N TRP A 72 32.24 31.69 -50.76
CA TRP A 72 31.49 31.46 -52.00
C TRP A 72 31.97 32.28 -53.21
N SER A 73 32.33 33.55 -53.01
CA SER A 73 32.82 34.41 -54.07
C SER A 73 34.13 33.89 -54.68
N GLY A 74 35.03 33.34 -53.85
CA GLY A 74 36.27 32.71 -54.29
C GLY A 74 36.00 31.45 -55.12
N TYR A 75 35.10 30.59 -54.65
CA TYR A 75 34.73 29.36 -55.36
C TYR A 75 34.06 29.65 -56.70
N MET A 76 33.19 30.66 -56.78
CA MET A 76 32.58 31.08 -58.05
C MET A 76 33.63 31.56 -59.06
N GLY A 77 34.60 32.37 -58.62
CA GLY A 77 35.69 32.84 -59.48
C GLY A 77 36.55 31.69 -60.01
N GLN A 78 36.87 30.73 -59.14
CA GLN A 78 37.65 29.56 -59.49
C GLN A 78 36.91 28.62 -60.46
N LEU A 79 35.61 28.37 -60.25
CA LEU A 79 34.79 27.57 -61.17
C LEU A 79 34.70 28.22 -62.56
N GLN A 80 34.72 29.54 -62.65
CA GLN A 80 34.75 30.25 -63.94
C GLN A 80 36.12 30.17 -64.64
N GLN A 81 37.22 30.13 -63.89
CA GLN A 81 38.56 29.93 -64.43
C GLN A 81 38.73 28.50 -64.95
N LEU A 82 38.31 27.53 -64.14
CA LEU A 82 38.30 26.11 -64.50
C LEU A 82 37.46 25.85 -65.75
N GLU A 83 36.25 26.42 -65.85
CA GLU A 83 35.38 26.27 -67.03
C GLU A 83 36.03 26.83 -68.31
N ARG A 84 36.71 27.98 -68.21
CA ARG A 84 37.45 28.55 -69.35
C ARG A 84 38.57 27.62 -69.81
N ALA A 85 39.39 27.13 -68.87
CA ALA A 85 40.46 26.17 -69.15
C ALA A 85 39.92 24.85 -69.73
N ARG A 86 38.74 24.42 -69.26
CA ARG A 86 38.05 23.21 -69.74
C ARG A 86 37.58 23.35 -71.18
N ILE A 87 36.94 24.46 -71.54
CA ILE A 87 36.47 24.72 -72.91
C ILE A 87 37.67 24.77 -73.86
N GLU A 88 38.75 25.47 -73.48
CA GLU A 88 39.97 25.53 -74.29
C GLU A 88 40.57 24.14 -74.49
N ALA A 89 40.78 23.39 -73.40
CA ALA A 89 41.32 22.03 -73.45
C ALA A 89 40.45 21.08 -74.28
N LEU A 90 39.12 21.16 -74.14
CA LEU A 90 38.17 20.34 -74.90
C LEU A 90 38.25 20.67 -76.39
N SER A 91 38.24 21.95 -76.76
CA SER A 91 38.27 22.37 -78.16
C SER A 91 39.54 21.92 -78.89
N VAL A 92 40.70 22.05 -78.24
CA VAL A 92 41.99 21.60 -78.79
C VAL A 92 42.05 20.07 -78.85
N PHE A 93 41.51 19.38 -77.84
CA PHE A 93 41.48 17.91 -77.84
C PHE A 93 40.56 17.36 -78.95
N GLU A 94 39.40 17.97 -79.19
CA GLU A 94 38.47 17.57 -80.25
C GLU A 94 39.07 17.82 -81.64
N GLN A 95 39.76 18.95 -81.86
CA GLN A 95 40.50 19.21 -83.10
C GLN A 95 41.58 18.16 -83.33
N TYR A 96 42.34 17.82 -82.29
CA TYR A 96 43.37 16.78 -82.35
C TYR A 96 42.77 15.39 -82.65
N ALA A 97 41.67 15.03 -81.98
CA ALA A 97 40.98 13.76 -82.19
C ALA A 97 40.46 13.62 -83.62
N ALA A 98 39.96 14.72 -84.20
CA ALA A 98 39.53 14.77 -85.59
C ALA A 98 40.72 14.63 -86.57
N SER A 99 41.85 15.29 -86.30
CA SER A 99 43.03 15.24 -87.19
C SER A 99 43.74 13.88 -87.20
N VAL A 100 43.71 13.14 -86.08
CA VAL A 100 44.37 11.83 -85.95
C VAL A 100 43.48 10.68 -86.46
N GLY A 101 42.26 10.97 -86.93
CA GLY A 101 41.40 9.97 -87.57
C GLY A 101 41.01 8.81 -86.65
N GLY A 102 40.91 9.04 -85.34
CA GLY A 102 40.54 8.01 -84.36
C GLY A 102 41.67 7.02 -83.99
N LEU A 103 42.89 7.19 -84.49
CA LEU A 103 44.08 6.38 -84.14
C LEU A 103 44.66 6.67 -82.74
N LEU A 104 43.82 7.07 -81.77
CA LEU A 104 44.20 7.20 -80.36
C LEU A 104 44.42 5.84 -79.67
N THR A 105 44.26 4.73 -80.40
CA THR A 105 44.45 3.35 -79.93
C THR A 105 45.87 3.04 -79.46
N GLY A 106 46.88 3.83 -79.84
CA GLY A 106 48.27 3.69 -79.37
C GLY A 106 48.50 4.00 -77.89
N LEU A 107 47.52 4.58 -77.18
CA LEU A 107 47.60 4.89 -75.74
C LEU A 107 47.16 3.75 -74.82
N ALA A 108 46.66 2.63 -75.37
CA ALA A 108 45.99 1.56 -74.62
C ALA A 108 46.92 0.67 -73.76
N GLY A 109 48.25 0.82 -73.86
CA GLY A 109 49.20 -0.12 -73.24
C GLY A 109 49.81 0.29 -71.90
N ALA A 110 49.70 1.56 -71.50
CA ALA A 110 50.33 2.03 -70.27
C ALA A 110 49.24 2.37 -69.24
N THR A 111 49.02 1.51 -68.26
CA THR A 111 48.32 1.90 -67.03
C THR A 111 49.12 3.00 -66.34
N MET A 112 48.47 4.08 -65.94
CA MET A 112 49.15 5.11 -65.15
C MET A 112 49.26 4.60 -63.72
N GLU A 113 50.49 4.47 -63.24
CA GLU A 113 50.77 4.27 -61.82
C GLU A 113 50.41 5.57 -61.10
N VAL A 114 49.18 5.64 -60.59
CA VAL A 114 48.72 6.73 -59.73
C VAL A 114 48.63 6.19 -58.31
N ASP A 115 49.07 6.99 -57.33
CA ASP A 115 48.96 6.63 -55.92
C ASP A 115 47.49 6.32 -55.58
N PRO A 116 47.15 5.07 -55.19
CA PRO A 116 45.77 4.69 -54.91
C PRO A 116 45.18 5.46 -53.73
N LYS A 117 46.01 6.11 -52.91
CA LYS A 117 45.56 6.88 -51.74
C LYS A 117 45.09 8.28 -52.09
N ARG A 118 45.57 8.88 -53.18
CA ARG A 118 45.22 10.26 -53.56
C ARG A 118 44.55 10.27 -54.94
N LYS A 119 43.22 10.28 -54.95
CA LYS A 119 42.41 10.38 -56.16
C LYS A 119 42.39 11.82 -56.70
N SER A 120 43.52 12.29 -57.23
CA SER A 120 43.64 13.63 -57.82
C SER A 120 43.43 13.58 -59.34
N ALA A 121 42.38 14.25 -59.81
CA ALA A 121 42.13 14.42 -61.23
C ALA A 121 43.19 15.29 -61.88
N ALA A 122 43.67 16.32 -61.17
CA ALA A 122 44.73 17.21 -61.64
C ALA A 122 46.05 16.48 -61.94
N GLN A 123 46.50 15.64 -61.01
CA GLN A 123 47.73 14.85 -61.19
C GLN A 123 47.58 13.86 -62.35
N THR A 124 46.42 13.24 -62.47
CA THR A 124 46.09 12.28 -63.52
C THR A 124 46.04 12.96 -64.89
N LEU A 125 45.42 14.14 -64.99
CA LEU A 125 45.38 14.95 -66.20
C LEU A 125 46.77 15.45 -66.61
N THR A 126 47.61 15.80 -65.65
CA THR A 126 49.03 16.15 -65.90
C THR A 126 49.79 14.97 -66.51
N ASN A 127 49.56 13.76 -66.02
CA ASN A 127 50.17 12.55 -66.56
C ASN A 127 49.65 12.25 -67.97
N VAL A 128 48.35 12.46 -68.24
CA VAL A 128 47.77 12.39 -69.58
C VAL A 128 48.45 13.41 -70.51
N ALA A 129 48.59 14.67 -70.09
CA ALA A 129 49.25 15.71 -70.87
C ALA A 129 50.71 15.35 -71.22
N ARG A 130 51.45 14.73 -70.29
CA ARG A 130 52.84 14.26 -70.55
C ARG A 130 52.92 13.23 -71.69
N ARG A 131 51.89 12.39 -71.84
CA ARG A 131 51.84 11.40 -72.94
C ARG A 131 51.72 12.07 -74.32
N PHE A 132 51.09 13.24 -74.36
CA PHE A 132 51.00 14.07 -75.55
C PHE A 132 52.17 15.05 -75.71
N SER A 133 53.32 14.80 -75.06
CA SER A 133 54.49 15.71 -75.08
C SER A 133 54.98 16.12 -76.48
N ARG A 134 54.74 15.30 -77.50
CA ARG A 134 55.06 15.61 -78.91
C ARG A 134 54.12 16.67 -79.51
N GLU A 135 52.90 16.74 -79.01
CA GLU A 135 51.82 17.63 -79.48
C GLU A 135 51.75 18.88 -78.61
N ARG A 136 52.66 19.82 -78.84
CA ARG A 136 52.79 21.04 -78.01
C ARG A 136 51.48 21.83 -77.89
N ALA A 137 50.66 21.84 -78.94
CA ALA A 137 49.37 22.53 -78.95
C ALA A 137 48.40 21.96 -77.89
N LEU A 138 48.46 20.65 -77.61
CA LEU A 138 47.55 19.99 -76.67
C LEU A 138 48.05 20.04 -75.22
N VAL A 139 49.36 19.96 -75.03
CA VAL A 139 49.97 19.89 -73.68
C VAL A 139 49.70 21.15 -72.87
N GLY A 140 49.74 22.33 -73.50
CA GLY A 140 49.52 23.62 -72.83
C GLY A 140 48.16 23.70 -72.15
N PRO A 141 47.06 23.64 -72.91
CA PRO A 141 45.69 23.71 -72.36
C PRO A 141 45.41 22.64 -71.30
N LEU A 142 45.87 21.40 -71.49
CA LEU A 142 45.68 20.33 -70.50
C LEU A 142 46.42 20.60 -69.19
N LYS A 143 47.62 21.20 -69.24
CA LYS A 143 48.37 21.59 -68.03
C LYS A 143 47.73 22.76 -67.30
N VAL A 144 47.20 23.74 -68.04
CA VAL A 144 46.45 24.85 -67.43
C VAL A 144 45.23 24.32 -66.72
N LEU A 145 44.43 23.46 -67.36
CA LEU A 145 43.28 22.83 -66.73
C LEU A 145 43.66 21.97 -65.51
N ALA A 146 44.78 21.24 -65.58
CA ALA A 146 45.25 20.46 -64.44
C ALA A 146 45.59 21.36 -63.24
N ALA A 147 46.22 22.51 -63.46
CA ALA A 147 46.51 23.47 -62.38
C ALA A 147 45.22 24.05 -61.77
N GLU A 148 44.22 24.38 -62.59
CA GLU A 148 42.92 24.86 -62.09
C GLU A 148 42.16 23.78 -61.29
N LEU A 149 42.25 22.51 -61.72
CA LEU A 149 41.69 21.38 -60.98
C LEU A 149 42.40 21.15 -59.64
N GLU A 150 43.72 21.29 -59.59
CA GLU A 150 44.49 21.15 -58.34
C GLU A 150 44.09 22.23 -57.35
N ALA A 151 43.98 23.48 -57.82
CA ALA A 151 43.52 24.58 -57.02
C ALA A 151 42.09 24.34 -56.50
N TRP A 152 41.21 23.73 -57.31
CA TRP A 152 39.83 23.42 -56.89
C TRP A 152 39.80 22.30 -55.83
N GLU A 153 40.59 21.24 -56.02
CA GLU A 153 40.77 20.17 -55.03
C GLU A 153 41.23 20.74 -53.68
N GLU A 154 42.27 21.57 -53.68
CA GLU A 154 42.79 22.23 -52.48
C GLU A 154 41.75 23.18 -51.83
N ALA A 155 40.99 23.90 -52.63
CA ALA A 155 39.94 24.81 -52.15
C ALA A 155 38.82 24.06 -51.41
N MET A 156 38.43 22.87 -51.89
CA MET A 156 37.41 22.02 -51.24
C MET A 156 37.93 21.32 -49.99
N GLU A 157 39.20 20.91 -49.96
CA GLU A 157 39.84 20.41 -48.73
C GLU A 157 39.87 21.48 -47.64
N LYS A 158 40.29 22.71 -48.00
CA LYS A 158 40.25 23.87 -47.08
C LYS A 158 38.83 24.23 -46.65
N ALA A 159 37.83 24.05 -47.52
CA ALA A 159 36.42 24.23 -47.18
C ALA A 159 35.99 23.29 -46.04
N GLY A 160 36.42 22.02 -46.12
CA GLY A 160 36.20 21.04 -45.07
C GLY A 160 36.81 21.47 -43.74
N GLU A 161 38.08 21.89 -43.74
CA GLU A 161 38.75 22.38 -42.53
C GLU A 161 38.06 23.62 -41.92
N LEU A 162 37.57 24.54 -42.75
CA LEU A 162 36.85 25.73 -42.28
C LEU A 162 35.55 25.38 -41.56
N ILE A 163 34.81 24.39 -42.08
CA ILE A 163 33.60 23.88 -41.41
C ILE A 163 33.97 23.28 -40.05
N ASP A 164 34.99 22.42 -40.00
CA ASP A 164 35.40 21.74 -38.78
C ASP A 164 35.91 22.73 -37.71
N ARG A 165 36.60 23.81 -38.12
CA ARG A 165 37.08 24.88 -37.22
C ARG A 165 36.00 25.91 -36.85
N SER A 166 34.83 25.89 -37.50
CA SER A 166 33.83 26.93 -37.29
C SER A 166 33.24 26.90 -35.86
N LYS A 167 33.04 28.08 -35.28
CA LYS A 167 32.41 28.24 -33.95
C LYS A 167 30.93 27.83 -33.96
N LEU A 168 30.27 27.87 -35.13
CA LEU A 168 28.86 27.50 -35.27
C LEU A 168 28.65 26.00 -35.01
N VAL A 169 29.51 25.16 -35.57
CA VAL A 169 29.50 23.70 -35.33
C VAL A 169 29.71 23.42 -33.84
N HIS A 170 30.71 24.06 -33.22
CA HIS A 170 30.99 23.90 -31.78
C HIS A 170 29.82 24.30 -30.90
N ARG A 171 29.18 25.45 -31.16
CA ARG A 171 28.00 25.91 -30.41
C ARG A 171 26.82 24.96 -30.55
N HIS A 172 26.60 24.41 -31.74
CA HIS A 172 25.50 23.47 -31.98
C HIS A 172 25.72 22.15 -31.23
N LEU A 173 26.95 21.60 -31.29
CA LEU A 173 27.32 20.41 -30.54
C LEU A 173 27.19 20.61 -29.03
N GLN A 174 27.65 21.76 -28.51
CA GLN A 174 27.50 22.12 -27.10
C GLN A 174 26.04 22.19 -26.67
N ARG A 175 25.16 22.85 -27.44
CA ARG A 175 23.72 22.90 -27.15
C ARG A 175 23.10 21.50 -27.10
N ARG A 176 23.47 20.62 -28.03
CA ARG A 176 22.95 19.25 -28.08
C ARG A 176 23.43 18.41 -26.89
N GLN A 177 24.68 18.59 -26.47
CA GLN A 177 25.21 17.95 -25.26
C GLN A 177 24.51 18.47 -24.01
N LEU A 178 24.37 19.78 -23.84
CA LEU A 178 23.65 20.38 -22.71
C LEU A 178 22.19 19.92 -22.64
N PHE A 179 21.51 19.81 -23.79
CA PHE A 179 20.14 19.30 -23.83
C PHE A 179 20.06 17.83 -23.39
N ARG A 180 20.99 16.98 -23.82
CA ARG A 180 21.04 15.57 -23.36
C ARG A 180 21.32 15.45 -21.87
N VAL A 181 22.27 16.21 -21.35
CA VAL A 181 22.61 16.21 -19.91
C VAL A 181 21.45 16.72 -19.07
N SER A 182 20.80 17.81 -19.48
CA SER A 182 19.62 18.34 -18.79
C SER A 182 18.43 17.39 -18.83
N LEU A 183 18.18 16.70 -19.94
CA LEU A 183 17.14 15.67 -20.04
C LEU A 183 17.41 14.51 -19.06
N VAL A 184 18.64 14.00 -19.01
CA VAL A 184 19.02 12.93 -18.08
C VAL A 184 18.84 13.38 -16.63
N PHE A 185 19.24 14.60 -16.30
CA PHE A 185 19.08 15.16 -14.96
C PHE A 185 17.61 15.33 -14.58
N LEU A 186 16.77 15.81 -15.52
CA LEU A 186 15.33 15.96 -15.31
C LEU A 186 14.66 14.59 -15.06
N ILE A 187 14.99 13.57 -15.88
CA ILE A 187 14.47 12.21 -15.69
C ILE A 187 14.89 11.67 -14.31
N PHE A 188 16.16 11.83 -13.94
CA PHE A 188 16.65 11.38 -12.63
C PHE A 188 15.94 12.07 -11.46
N ALA A 189 15.71 13.38 -11.56
CA ALA A 189 14.99 14.16 -10.55
C ALA A 189 13.52 13.72 -10.41
N VAL A 190 12.84 13.43 -11.53
CA VAL A 190 11.46 12.92 -11.51
C VAL A 190 11.41 11.53 -10.87
N CYS A 191 12.32 10.62 -11.25
CA CYS A 191 12.39 9.28 -10.71
C CYS A 191 12.68 9.26 -9.20
N SER A 192 13.54 10.17 -8.70
CA SER A 192 13.88 10.22 -7.27
C SER A 192 12.70 10.69 -6.41
N VAL A 193 11.94 11.70 -6.86
CA VAL A 193 10.72 12.17 -6.18
C VAL A 193 9.64 11.08 -6.17
N ALA A 194 9.40 10.44 -7.31
CA ALA A 194 8.44 9.34 -7.41
C ALA A 194 8.84 8.15 -6.51
N GLY A 195 10.12 7.79 -6.48
CA GLY A 195 10.64 6.73 -5.61
C GLY A 195 10.43 7.03 -4.12
N ALA A 196 10.68 8.26 -3.68
CA ALA A 196 10.46 8.67 -2.29
C ALA A 196 8.96 8.59 -1.89
N PHE A 197 8.06 8.98 -2.79
CA PHE A 197 6.62 8.89 -2.57
C PHE A 197 6.15 7.43 -2.37
N VAL A 198 6.58 6.52 -3.25
CA VAL A 198 6.21 5.10 -3.17
C VAL A 198 6.74 4.44 -1.89
N ILE A 199 7.97 4.77 -1.46
CA ILE A 199 8.54 4.25 -0.21
C ILE A 199 7.71 4.74 1.00
N ARG A 200 7.29 6.00 0.99
CA ARG A 200 6.47 6.58 2.07
C ARG A 200 5.10 5.89 2.17
N GLU A 201 4.41 5.69 1.05
CA GLU A 201 3.11 5.00 1.05
C GLU A 201 3.24 3.58 1.58
N ARG A 202 4.23 2.80 1.11
CA ARG A 202 4.45 1.43 1.59
C ARG A 202 4.69 1.35 3.10
N ARG A 203 5.43 2.30 3.68
CA ARG A 203 5.64 2.33 5.15
C ARG A 203 4.33 2.55 5.89
N ILE A 204 3.49 3.46 5.40
CA ILE A 204 2.19 3.76 6.01
C ILE A 204 1.25 2.55 5.90
N THR A 205 1.19 1.87 4.74
CA THR A 205 0.34 0.69 4.57
C THR A 205 0.79 -0.46 5.46
N THR A 206 2.08 -0.75 5.52
CA THR A 206 2.61 -1.81 6.40
C THR A 206 2.39 -1.50 7.88
N ALA A 207 2.50 -0.24 8.31
CA ALA A 207 2.19 0.15 9.69
C ALA A 207 0.71 -0.08 10.03
N ARG A 208 -0.20 0.25 9.10
CA ARG A 208 -1.65 0.02 9.26
C ARG A 208 -2.00 -1.46 9.31
N GLU A 209 -1.41 -2.28 8.44
CA GLU A 209 -1.62 -3.73 8.44
C GLU A 209 -1.18 -4.37 9.77
N LYS A 210 -0.06 -3.93 10.34
CA LYS A 210 0.39 -4.39 11.66
C LYS A 210 -0.61 -4.00 12.76
N LEU A 211 -1.13 -2.78 12.71
CA LEU A 211 -2.13 -2.31 13.66
C LEU A 211 -3.45 -3.10 13.54
N ASP A 212 -3.93 -3.34 12.33
CA ASP A 212 -5.09 -4.19 12.09
C ASP A 212 -4.88 -5.62 12.59
N ALA A 213 -3.70 -6.20 12.35
CA ALA A 213 -3.34 -7.52 12.86
C ALA A 213 -3.34 -7.56 14.39
N LYS A 214 -2.77 -6.54 15.06
CA LYS A 214 -2.75 -6.40 16.52
C LYS A 214 -4.17 -6.30 17.11
N ILE A 215 -5.02 -5.46 16.53
CA ILE A 215 -6.42 -5.29 16.97
C ILE A 215 -7.21 -6.60 16.77
N THR A 216 -6.99 -7.28 15.65
CA THR A 216 -7.71 -8.52 15.31
C THR A 216 -7.24 -9.71 16.16
N ALA A 217 -5.93 -9.82 16.42
CA ALA A 217 -5.34 -10.89 17.21
C ALA A 217 -5.64 -10.81 18.72
N ALA A 218 -6.02 -9.62 19.23
CA ALA A 218 -6.39 -9.44 20.63
C ALA A 218 -7.73 -10.14 20.95
N VAL A 219 -7.67 -11.41 21.37
CA VAL A 219 -8.83 -12.22 21.78
C VAL A 219 -9.47 -11.68 23.07
N ASP A 220 -8.64 -11.24 24.02
CA ASP A 220 -9.12 -10.61 25.25
C ASP A 220 -9.31 -9.10 25.02
N PRO A 221 -10.54 -8.55 25.14
CA PRO A 221 -10.79 -7.11 25.00
C PRO A 221 -9.95 -6.28 25.98
N CYS A 222 -9.58 -6.86 27.13
CA CYS A 222 -8.77 -6.19 28.15
C CYS A 222 -7.26 -6.15 27.86
N SER A 223 -6.79 -6.87 26.83
CA SER A 223 -5.35 -6.94 26.48
C SER A 223 -4.89 -5.77 25.60
N ILE A 224 -5.80 -4.97 25.07
CA ILE A 224 -5.45 -3.81 24.23
C ILE A 224 -5.03 -2.67 25.15
N THR A 225 -3.72 -2.51 25.29
CA THR A 225 -3.08 -1.30 25.83
C THR A 225 -3.20 -0.14 24.84
N ASP A 226 -3.07 1.08 25.36
CA ASP A 226 -3.08 2.29 24.54
C ASP A 226 -2.04 2.21 23.41
N LEU A 227 -2.43 2.68 22.23
CA LEU A 227 -1.55 2.76 21.07
C LEU A 227 -0.36 3.67 21.38
N ASP A 228 0.82 3.29 20.90
CA ASP A 228 1.97 4.19 20.95
C ASP A 228 1.79 5.38 19.97
N GLU A 229 2.62 6.42 20.14
CA GLU A 229 2.50 7.64 19.33
C GLU A 229 2.77 7.41 17.84
N ASP A 230 3.55 6.39 17.46
CA ASP A 230 3.82 6.06 16.07
C ASP A 230 2.62 5.30 15.45
N GLU A 231 2.03 4.38 16.19
CA GLU A 231 0.78 3.70 15.84
C GLU A 231 -0.36 4.72 15.65
N LYS A 232 -0.49 5.70 16.56
CA LYS A 232 -1.51 6.77 16.45
C LYS A 232 -1.34 7.62 15.19
N ARG A 233 -0.11 7.92 14.77
CA ARG A 233 0.16 8.72 13.55
C ARG A 233 -0.31 8.04 12.28
N HIS A 234 -0.36 6.70 12.27
CA HIS A 234 -0.70 5.92 11.09
C HIS A 234 -2.10 5.28 11.16
N ALA A 235 -2.71 5.26 12.35
CA ALA A 235 -4.05 4.74 12.59
C ALA A 235 -5.13 5.46 11.77
N LEU A 236 -6.08 4.67 11.28
CA LEU A 236 -7.30 5.16 10.65
C LEU A 236 -8.40 5.38 11.71
N PRO A 237 -9.40 6.23 11.45
CA PRO A 237 -10.56 6.39 12.34
C PRO A 237 -11.24 5.06 12.70
N ALA A 238 -11.26 4.11 11.77
CA ALA A 238 -11.82 2.77 11.99
C ALA A 238 -11.05 1.95 13.06
N HIS A 239 -9.73 2.16 13.20
CA HIS A 239 -8.93 1.49 14.22
C HIS A 239 -9.31 1.98 15.62
N PHE A 240 -9.47 3.29 15.79
CA PHE A 240 -9.90 3.88 17.06
C PHE A 240 -11.29 3.39 17.48
N ALA A 241 -12.25 3.35 16.55
CA ALA A 241 -13.59 2.85 16.84
C ALA A 241 -13.59 1.39 17.36
N ARG A 242 -12.78 0.51 16.75
CA ARG A 242 -12.63 -0.89 17.18
C ARG A 242 -11.96 -1.01 18.55
N ILE A 243 -10.97 -0.16 18.83
CA ILE A 243 -10.30 -0.13 20.14
C ILE A 243 -11.28 0.34 21.22
N ASP A 244 -12.07 1.38 20.95
CA ASP A 244 -13.07 1.89 21.89
C ASP A 244 -14.16 0.86 22.20
N GLU A 245 -14.61 0.13 21.17
CA GLU A 245 -15.55 -0.99 21.35
C GLU A 245 -14.97 -2.07 22.27
N LYS A 246 -13.70 -2.46 22.06
CA LYS A 246 -13.02 -3.44 22.93
C LYS A 246 -12.78 -2.92 24.34
N LYS A 247 -12.47 -1.63 24.50
CA LYS A 247 -12.35 -0.99 25.83
C LYS A 247 -13.68 -1.05 26.59
N LYS A 248 -14.80 -0.74 25.94
CA LYS A 248 -16.14 -0.87 26.55
C LYS A 248 -16.45 -2.31 26.96
N ALA A 249 -16.18 -3.27 26.08
CA ALA A 249 -16.36 -4.69 26.41
C ALA A 249 -15.50 -5.14 27.60
N CYS A 250 -14.27 -4.62 27.73
CA CYS A 250 -13.42 -4.87 28.89
C CYS A 250 -13.99 -4.25 30.17
N GLU A 251 -14.48 -3.01 30.11
CA GLU A 251 -15.08 -2.33 31.26
C GLU A 251 -16.34 -3.05 31.75
N GLU A 252 -17.22 -3.48 30.84
CA GLU A 252 -18.40 -4.28 31.16
C GLU A 252 -18.03 -5.61 31.79
N ARG A 253 -17.02 -6.31 31.25
CA ARG A 253 -16.50 -7.55 31.83
C ARG A 253 -15.96 -7.34 33.24
N ARG A 254 -15.13 -6.31 33.45
CA ARG A 254 -14.59 -5.98 34.77
C ARG A 254 -15.69 -5.58 35.76
N ALA A 255 -16.70 -4.84 35.30
CA ALA A 255 -17.85 -4.49 36.13
C ALA A 255 -18.62 -5.74 36.56
N ARG A 256 -18.84 -6.69 35.64
CA ARG A 256 -19.47 -7.97 35.93
C ARG A 256 -18.64 -8.82 36.89
N GLU A 257 -17.34 -8.94 36.69
CA GLU A 257 -16.43 -9.66 37.58
C GLU A 257 -16.42 -9.05 39.00
N ARG A 258 -16.43 -7.72 39.12
CA ARG A 258 -16.56 -7.02 40.42
C ARG A 258 -17.92 -7.30 41.07
N TYR A 259 -18.99 -7.27 40.29
CA TYR A 259 -20.33 -7.58 40.78
C TYR A 259 -20.42 -9.02 41.27
N GLU A 260 -19.97 -10.00 40.49
CA GLU A 260 -19.93 -11.42 40.89
C GLU A 260 -19.06 -11.63 42.14
N ALA A 261 -17.92 -10.94 42.25
CA ALA A 261 -17.07 -10.97 43.44
C ALA A 261 -17.78 -10.37 44.68
N SER A 262 -18.49 -9.24 44.52
CA SER A 262 -19.27 -8.64 45.61
C SER A 262 -20.40 -9.56 46.07
N CYS A 263 -21.03 -10.27 45.13
CA CYS A 263 -22.06 -11.26 45.41
C CYS A 263 -21.52 -12.50 46.13
N ASP A 264 -20.34 -12.98 45.74
CA ASP A 264 -19.66 -14.08 46.45
C ASP A 264 -19.23 -13.67 47.87
N ALA A 265 -18.75 -12.43 48.04
CA ALA A 265 -18.43 -11.88 49.35
C ALA A 265 -19.67 -11.80 50.25
N LEU A 266 -20.79 -11.27 49.73
CA LEU A 266 -22.07 -11.24 50.42
C LEU A 266 -22.53 -12.65 50.82
N ALA A 267 -22.42 -13.64 49.93
CA ALA A 267 -22.76 -15.02 50.26
C ALA A 267 -21.95 -15.55 51.44
N LYS A 268 -20.63 -15.33 51.44
CA LYS A 268 -19.75 -15.71 52.55
C LYS A 268 -20.10 -14.98 53.85
N ALA A 269 -20.42 -13.68 53.78
CA ALA A 269 -20.82 -12.86 54.92
C ALA A 269 -22.11 -13.40 55.57
N VAL A 270 -23.13 -13.69 54.76
CA VAL A 270 -24.40 -14.27 55.23
C VAL A 270 -24.19 -15.68 55.80
N GLU A 271 -23.39 -16.53 55.15
CA GLU A 271 -23.03 -17.86 55.66
C GLU A 271 -22.30 -17.80 57.01
N SER A 272 -21.47 -16.79 57.21
CA SER A 272 -20.71 -16.58 58.46
C SER A 272 -21.51 -15.89 59.57
N GLY A 273 -22.69 -15.35 59.26
CA GLY A 273 -23.51 -14.58 60.19
C GLY A 273 -23.00 -13.16 60.49
N LYS A 274 -22.04 -12.64 59.71
CA LYS A 274 -21.42 -11.32 59.92
C LYS A 274 -21.58 -10.46 58.68
N LEU A 275 -22.64 -9.66 58.62
CA LEU A 275 -22.87 -8.71 57.53
C LEU A 275 -22.23 -7.35 57.86
N ALA A 276 -21.25 -6.92 57.05
CA ALA A 276 -20.70 -5.57 57.12
C ALA A 276 -21.62 -4.54 56.45
N ALA A 277 -21.34 -3.26 56.62
CA ALA A 277 -22.11 -2.17 56.00
C ALA A 277 -22.13 -2.28 54.45
N GLU A 278 -21.02 -2.74 53.86
CA GLU A 278 -20.85 -2.96 52.41
C GLU A 278 -21.74 -4.10 51.89
N ASP A 279 -21.88 -5.18 52.67
CA ASP A 279 -22.75 -6.32 52.37
C ASP A 279 -24.22 -5.88 52.38
N LYS A 280 -24.61 -5.07 53.38
CA LYS A 280 -25.96 -4.51 53.47
C LYS A 280 -26.29 -3.61 52.28
N ALA A 281 -25.34 -2.78 51.85
CA ALA A 281 -25.50 -1.95 50.66
C ALA A 281 -25.71 -2.80 49.39
N THR A 282 -24.99 -3.91 49.27
CA THR A 282 -25.11 -4.87 48.14
C THR A 282 -26.45 -5.61 48.17
N ALA A 283 -26.93 -5.99 49.36
CA ALA A 283 -28.20 -6.70 49.56
C ALA A 283 -29.46 -5.82 49.33
N LYS A 284 -29.34 -4.49 49.38
CA LYS A 284 -30.44 -3.53 49.15
C LYS A 284 -31.67 -3.85 50.02
N ALA A 285 -32.83 -4.05 49.41
CA ALA A 285 -34.10 -4.31 50.10
C ALA A 285 -34.09 -5.62 50.92
N ALA A 286 -33.18 -6.56 50.61
CA ALA A 286 -33.04 -7.80 51.37
C ALA A 286 -32.12 -7.68 52.59
N ALA A 287 -31.45 -6.54 52.79
CA ALA A 287 -30.41 -6.38 53.82
C ALA A 287 -30.91 -6.69 55.24
N GLU A 288 -32.02 -6.08 55.67
CA GLU A 288 -32.57 -6.30 57.01
C GLU A 288 -33.03 -7.75 57.22
N LYS A 289 -33.60 -8.35 56.17
CA LYS A 289 -34.06 -9.75 56.20
C LYS A 289 -32.86 -10.71 56.31
N LEU A 290 -31.79 -10.46 55.57
CA LEU A 290 -30.56 -11.26 55.64
C LEU A 290 -29.82 -11.08 56.97
N GLU A 291 -29.84 -9.88 57.55
CA GLU A 291 -29.29 -9.63 58.89
C GLU A 291 -30.07 -10.41 59.96
N ARG A 292 -31.41 -10.36 59.93
CA ARG A 292 -32.24 -11.19 60.82
C ARG A 292 -31.97 -12.68 60.63
N ALA A 293 -31.78 -13.13 59.39
CA ALA A 293 -31.45 -14.53 59.10
C ALA A 293 -30.09 -14.94 59.67
N ALA A 294 -29.07 -14.09 59.47
CA ALA A 294 -27.73 -14.29 60.01
C ALA A 294 -27.72 -14.41 61.54
N GLU A 295 -28.56 -13.62 62.22
CA GLU A 295 -28.72 -13.68 63.68
C GLU A 295 -29.69 -14.77 64.16
N ALA A 296 -30.31 -15.53 63.25
CA ALA A 296 -31.39 -16.46 63.55
C ALA A 296 -32.55 -15.83 64.33
N LYS A 297 -32.92 -14.59 63.97
CA LYS A 297 -34.01 -13.79 64.54
C LYS A 297 -35.05 -13.40 63.48
N LEU A 298 -35.33 -14.28 62.54
CA LEU A 298 -36.37 -14.04 61.54
C LEU A 298 -37.74 -13.93 62.19
N VAL A 299 -38.64 -13.18 61.57
CA VAL A 299 -40.05 -13.11 61.97
C VAL A 299 -40.92 -13.94 61.02
N ALA A 300 -42.16 -14.24 61.41
CA ALA A 300 -43.06 -15.08 60.62
C ALA A 300 -43.25 -14.58 59.17
N ALA A 301 -43.28 -13.25 58.95
CA ALA A 301 -43.39 -12.67 57.61
C ALA A 301 -42.17 -12.96 56.73
N ASP A 302 -40.98 -13.10 57.32
CA ASP A 302 -39.76 -13.38 56.57
C ASP A 302 -39.79 -14.82 55.99
N LEU A 303 -40.50 -15.76 56.61
CA LEU A 303 -40.60 -17.15 56.13
C LEU A 303 -41.41 -17.30 54.83
N LEU A 304 -42.07 -16.23 54.38
CA LEU A 304 -42.74 -16.14 53.09
C LEU A 304 -41.81 -15.67 51.96
N ALA A 305 -40.55 -15.34 52.27
CA ALA A 305 -39.56 -14.94 51.27
C ALA A 305 -39.39 -16.02 50.20
N LYS A 306 -39.21 -15.61 48.95
CA LYS A 306 -38.92 -16.51 47.83
C LYS A 306 -37.43 -16.47 47.48
N GLU A 307 -36.92 -17.52 46.85
CA GLU A 307 -35.54 -17.57 46.39
C GLU A 307 -35.27 -16.45 45.37
N ALA A 308 -36.28 -16.09 44.57
CA ALA A 308 -36.21 -14.99 43.61
C ALA A 308 -36.03 -13.60 44.25
N GLU A 309 -36.34 -13.44 45.55
CA GLU A 309 -36.13 -12.19 46.28
C GLU A 309 -34.70 -12.03 46.80
N MET A 310 -33.87 -13.09 46.71
CA MET A 310 -32.48 -13.00 47.16
C MET A 310 -31.67 -12.10 46.22
N PRO A 311 -30.75 -11.29 46.78
CA PRO A 311 -29.85 -10.48 45.96
C PRO A 311 -28.95 -11.38 45.11
N CYS A 312 -28.32 -10.78 44.10
CA CYS A 312 -27.39 -11.49 43.21
C CYS A 312 -28.04 -12.61 42.37
N GLY A 313 -29.30 -12.40 41.99
CA GLY A 313 -30.18 -13.40 41.39
C GLY A 313 -29.72 -14.00 40.06
N ASP A 314 -28.78 -13.35 39.38
CA ASP A 314 -28.15 -13.74 38.12
C ASP A 314 -26.78 -14.43 38.29
N THR A 315 -26.32 -14.60 39.53
CA THR A 315 -25.02 -15.19 39.85
C THR A 315 -25.18 -16.54 40.58
N LYS A 316 -24.09 -17.31 40.65
CA LYS A 316 -24.05 -18.56 41.45
C LYS A 316 -24.19 -18.30 42.96
N ALA A 317 -23.97 -17.07 43.42
CA ALA A 317 -24.08 -16.71 44.83
C ALA A 317 -25.52 -16.77 45.35
N LYS A 318 -26.52 -16.59 44.47
CA LYS A 318 -27.95 -16.62 44.84
C LYS A 318 -28.33 -17.86 45.64
N GLY A 319 -28.02 -19.05 45.13
CA GLY A 319 -28.38 -20.31 45.77
C GLY A 319 -27.71 -20.48 47.13
N ARG A 320 -26.46 -20.00 47.27
CA ARG A 320 -25.72 -20.01 48.54
C ARG A 320 -26.34 -19.06 49.57
N ILE A 321 -26.68 -17.84 49.14
CA ILE A 321 -27.37 -16.86 49.98
C ILE A 321 -28.72 -17.41 50.43
N TRP A 322 -29.50 -18.02 49.52
CA TRP A 322 -30.77 -18.64 49.85
C TRP A 322 -30.65 -19.80 50.84
N LEU A 323 -29.65 -20.66 50.65
CA LEU A 323 -29.41 -21.76 51.57
C LEU A 323 -29.01 -21.26 52.96
N ALA A 324 -28.14 -20.24 53.03
CA ALA A 324 -27.76 -19.62 54.29
C ALA A 324 -28.96 -18.93 54.97
N TYR A 325 -29.82 -18.29 54.19
CA TYR A 325 -31.09 -17.73 54.65
C TYR A 325 -32.02 -18.81 55.22
N ALA A 326 -32.23 -19.91 54.49
CA ALA A 326 -33.05 -21.03 54.93
C ALA A 326 -32.48 -21.70 56.20
N ARG A 327 -31.16 -21.76 56.35
CA ARG A 327 -30.50 -22.19 57.59
C ARG A 327 -30.80 -21.22 58.75
N GLY A 328 -30.70 -19.92 58.50
CA GLY A 328 -31.11 -18.88 59.46
C GLY A 328 -32.58 -19.03 59.88
N ALA A 329 -33.46 -19.31 58.92
CA ALA A 329 -34.88 -19.58 59.15
C ALA A 329 -35.07 -20.83 60.01
N ALA A 330 -34.41 -21.93 59.68
CA ALA A 330 -34.43 -23.18 60.45
C ALA A 330 -34.02 -22.97 61.93
N ARG A 331 -33.10 -22.04 62.19
CA ARG A 331 -32.61 -21.72 63.54
C ARG A 331 -33.45 -20.67 64.27
N SER A 332 -34.30 -19.93 63.56
CA SER A 332 -35.13 -18.86 64.13
C SER A 332 -36.37 -19.42 64.84
N VAL A 333 -36.20 -20.17 65.92
CA VAL A 333 -37.28 -20.91 66.62
C VAL A 333 -38.51 -20.04 66.91
N ALA A 334 -38.31 -18.80 67.37
CA ALA A 334 -39.39 -17.86 67.67
C ALA A 334 -40.24 -17.48 66.43
N ALA A 335 -39.63 -17.48 65.24
CA ALA A 335 -40.34 -17.21 64.00
C ALA A 335 -41.44 -18.24 63.77
N TRP A 336 -41.23 -19.48 64.19
CA TRP A 336 -42.05 -20.66 63.88
C TRP A 336 -43.28 -20.84 64.77
N ALA A 337 -43.36 -20.15 65.92
CA ALA A 337 -44.44 -20.30 66.89
C ALA A 337 -45.83 -19.89 66.36
N ASP A 338 -45.88 -19.00 65.37
CA ASP A 338 -47.12 -18.38 64.86
C ASP A 338 -47.27 -18.45 63.33
N VAL A 339 -46.54 -19.35 62.67
CA VAL A 339 -46.44 -19.35 61.20
C VAL A 339 -47.64 -20.05 60.56
N PRO A 340 -48.49 -19.32 59.82
CA PRO A 340 -49.61 -19.94 59.13
C PRO A 340 -49.18 -20.65 57.84
N ALA A 341 -48.10 -20.21 57.21
CA ALA A 341 -47.56 -20.73 55.95
C ALA A 341 -46.11 -20.28 55.77
N ILE A 342 -45.32 -21.08 55.03
CA ILE A 342 -44.00 -20.69 54.51
C ILE A 342 -44.00 -20.81 52.98
N SER A 343 -43.06 -20.14 52.32
CA SER A 343 -42.94 -20.22 50.86
C SER A 343 -42.54 -21.62 50.39
N ASP A 344 -42.97 -22.01 49.19
CA ASP A 344 -42.62 -23.31 48.60
C ASP A 344 -41.10 -23.47 48.39
N ASP A 345 -40.41 -22.37 48.07
CA ASP A 345 -38.95 -22.35 47.95
C ASP A 345 -38.29 -22.68 49.30
N LEU A 346 -38.85 -22.18 50.41
CA LEU A 346 -38.30 -22.43 51.75
C LEU A 346 -38.62 -23.85 52.19
N LYS A 347 -39.84 -24.36 51.90
CA LYS A 347 -40.19 -25.78 52.08
C LYS A 347 -39.15 -26.68 51.38
N LYS A 348 -38.85 -26.38 50.11
CA LYS A 348 -37.89 -27.15 49.30
C LYS A 348 -36.47 -27.06 49.86
N ALA A 349 -36.03 -25.88 50.30
CA ALA A 349 -34.70 -25.70 50.88
C ALA A 349 -34.55 -26.47 52.21
N LEU A 350 -35.55 -26.41 53.10
CA LEU A 350 -35.56 -27.13 54.38
C LEU A 350 -35.62 -28.66 54.23
N ALA A 351 -36.21 -29.14 53.14
CA ALA A 351 -36.22 -30.56 52.77
C ALA A 351 -34.91 -31.04 52.11
N SER A 352 -33.97 -30.13 51.81
CA SER A 352 -32.69 -30.51 51.20
C SER A 352 -31.78 -31.26 52.18
N LYS A 353 -30.90 -32.12 51.63
CA LYS A 353 -29.88 -32.84 52.41
C LYS A 353 -28.93 -31.91 53.17
N GLU A 354 -28.75 -30.69 52.67
CA GLU A 354 -27.84 -29.68 53.24
C GLU A 354 -28.36 -29.10 54.57
N LEU A 355 -29.67 -29.16 54.81
CA LEU A 355 -30.33 -28.69 56.04
C LEU A 355 -30.96 -29.81 56.87
N GLU A 356 -30.71 -31.08 56.52
CA GLU A 356 -31.28 -32.24 57.21
C GLU A 356 -30.96 -32.25 58.72
N LYS A 357 -29.78 -31.72 59.10
CA LYS A 357 -29.30 -31.64 60.49
C LYS A 357 -29.89 -30.48 61.28
N GLU A 358 -30.51 -29.51 60.63
CA GLU A 358 -31.07 -28.34 61.31
C GLU A 358 -32.47 -28.69 61.84
N THR A 359 -32.56 -29.20 63.07
CA THR A 359 -33.83 -29.64 63.68
C THR A 359 -34.52 -28.58 64.53
N ALA A 360 -33.88 -27.43 64.77
CA ALA A 360 -34.35 -26.40 65.70
C ALA A 360 -35.78 -25.89 65.37
N TYR A 361 -36.14 -25.71 64.10
CA TYR A 361 -37.50 -25.33 63.73
C TYR A 361 -38.53 -26.43 64.01
N LYS A 362 -38.14 -27.71 63.90
CA LYS A 362 -39.02 -28.84 64.22
C LYS A 362 -39.35 -28.83 65.71
N GLU A 363 -38.36 -28.50 66.54
CA GLU A 363 -38.49 -28.35 67.99
C GLU A 363 -39.34 -27.13 68.37
N GLY A 364 -39.27 -26.02 67.62
CA GLY A 364 -40.13 -24.85 67.87
C GLY A 364 -41.61 -25.07 67.55
N ILE A 365 -41.91 -25.77 66.45
CA ILE A 365 -43.30 -26.04 66.03
C ILE A 365 -43.96 -27.11 66.93
N ALA A 366 -43.17 -28.03 67.49
CA ALA A 366 -43.71 -29.27 68.03
C ALA A 366 -44.49 -29.14 69.36
N PRO A 367 -43.99 -28.45 70.40
CA PRO A 367 -44.65 -28.30 71.69
C PRO A 367 -45.91 -27.44 71.60
N ASP A 368 -45.82 -26.31 70.90
CA ASP A 368 -46.89 -25.33 70.81
C ASP A 368 -48.13 -25.89 70.09
N ALA A 369 -47.95 -26.71 69.05
CA ALA A 369 -49.07 -27.27 68.30
C ALA A 369 -49.93 -28.25 69.13
N GLU A 370 -49.31 -29.14 69.92
CA GLU A 370 -50.05 -30.11 70.75
C GLU A 370 -50.73 -29.45 71.96
N GLU A 371 -50.10 -28.43 72.55
CA GLU A 371 -50.68 -27.66 73.65
C GLU A 371 -51.86 -26.80 73.16
N VAL A 372 -51.69 -26.07 72.05
CA VAL A 372 -52.74 -25.25 71.46
C VAL A 372 -53.90 -26.13 70.96
N ALA A 373 -53.62 -27.29 70.35
CA ALA A 373 -54.63 -28.28 70.00
C ALA A 373 -55.38 -28.79 71.24
N THR A 374 -54.69 -29.02 72.35
CA THR A 374 -55.33 -29.44 73.61
C THR A 374 -56.28 -28.37 74.15
N ARG A 375 -55.89 -27.09 74.11
CA ARG A 375 -56.77 -25.96 74.49
C ARG A 375 -57.97 -25.82 73.55
N ALA A 376 -57.74 -25.96 72.25
CA ALA A 376 -58.81 -25.92 71.24
C ALA A 376 -59.83 -27.06 71.42
N ILE A 377 -59.37 -28.28 71.73
CA ILE A 377 -60.24 -29.43 72.05
C ILE A 377 -61.10 -29.16 73.29
N LYS A 378 -60.57 -28.39 74.27
CA LYS A 378 -61.30 -27.98 75.47
C LYS A 378 -62.30 -26.83 75.22
N GLY A 379 -62.42 -26.33 74.00
CA GLY A 379 -63.42 -25.33 73.62
C GLY A 379 -62.93 -23.88 73.61
N ASP A 380 -61.62 -23.62 73.71
CA ASP A 380 -61.07 -22.27 73.56
C ASP A 380 -61.13 -21.82 72.09
N ALA A 381 -62.05 -20.90 71.78
CA ALA A 381 -62.30 -20.40 70.44
C ALA A 381 -61.09 -19.69 69.81
N ALA A 382 -60.27 -18.98 70.61
CA ALA A 382 -59.06 -18.33 70.11
C ALA A 382 -57.98 -19.37 69.77
N ALA A 383 -57.91 -20.46 70.55
CA ALA A 383 -57.00 -21.57 70.28
C ALA A 383 -57.40 -22.39 69.05
N MET A 384 -58.69 -22.47 68.68
CA MET A 384 -59.13 -23.28 67.52
C MET A 384 -58.49 -22.85 66.20
N VAL A 385 -58.49 -21.55 65.89
CA VAL A 385 -57.92 -21.03 64.64
C VAL A 385 -56.40 -21.24 64.61
N ARG A 386 -55.74 -21.07 65.75
CA ARG A 386 -54.28 -21.24 65.88
C ARG A 386 -53.89 -22.73 65.82
N ALA A 387 -54.63 -23.61 66.50
CA ALA A 387 -54.45 -25.06 66.44
C ALA A 387 -54.62 -25.60 65.02
N GLU A 388 -55.59 -25.08 64.27
CA GLU A 388 -55.83 -25.52 62.89
C GLU A 388 -54.63 -25.20 62.01
N LYS A 389 -54.13 -23.97 62.09
CA LYS A 389 -52.96 -23.52 61.33
C LYS A 389 -51.71 -24.32 61.70
N LEU A 390 -51.42 -24.49 62.99
CA LEU A 390 -50.22 -25.21 63.44
C LEU A 390 -50.26 -26.70 63.10
N CYS A 391 -51.39 -27.37 63.32
CA CYS A 391 -51.52 -28.80 63.04
C CYS A 391 -51.58 -29.11 61.53
N LYS A 392 -52.14 -28.23 60.70
CA LYS A 392 -52.07 -28.37 59.23
C LYS A 392 -50.65 -28.07 58.71
N GLY A 393 -50.04 -26.99 59.21
CA GLY A 393 -48.67 -26.61 58.87
C GLY A 393 -47.67 -27.73 59.14
N ARG A 394 -47.76 -28.42 60.29
CA ARG A 394 -46.90 -29.58 60.60
C ARG A 394 -46.93 -30.65 59.50
N ALA A 395 -48.12 -31.05 59.06
CA ALA A 395 -48.26 -32.02 57.98
C ALA A 395 -47.68 -31.49 56.66
N GLU A 396 -47.92 -30.23 56.33
CA GLU A 396 -47.36 -29.60 55.13
C GLU A 396 -45.83 -29.49 55.15
N TYR A 397 -45.22 -29.41 56.32
CA TYR A 397 -43.77 -29.34 56.49
C TYR A 397 -43.12 -30.73 56.65
N GLY A 398 -43.89 -31.81 56.43
CA GLY A 398 -43.40 -33.19 56.55
C GLY A 398 -43.09 -33.61 58.00
N LEU A 399 -43.65 -32.92 58.98
CA LEU A 399 -43.54 -33.28 60.39
C LEU A 399 -44.71 -34.16 60.79
N GLU A 400 -44.43 -35.21 61.57
CA GLU A 400 -45.49 -36.05 62.10
C GLU A 400 -46.41 -35.24 63.03
N ASN A 401 -47.71 -35.33 62.78
CA ASN A 401 -48.72 -34.76 63.65
C ASN A 401 -48.83 -35.62 64.91
N GLY A 402 -48.70 -35.00 66.08
CA GLY A 402 -48.93 -35.69 67.35
C GLY A 402 -50.40 -36.06 67.57
N LYS A 403 -50.66 -36.84 68.61
CA LYS A 403 -51.99 -37.43 68.88
C LYS A 403 -53.06 -36.37 69.10
N LYS A 404 -52.73 -35.22 69.70
CA LYS A 404 -53.71 -34.15 69.95
C LYS A 404 -54.00 -33.36 68.70
N CYS A 405 -52.99 -33.05 67.88
CA CYS A 405 -53.19 -32.43 66.57
C CYS A 405 -54.05 -33.32 65.65
N GLN A 406 -53.76 -34.61 65.56
CA GLN A 406 -54.56 -35.55 64.77
C GLN A 406 -56.02 -35.57 65.24
N ARG A 407 -56.25 -35.69 66.56
CA ARG A 407 -57.60 -35.67 67.14
C ARG A 407 -58.31 -34.34 66.88
N PHE A 408 -57.63 -33.21 67.00
CA PHE A 408 -58.20 -31.90 66.73
C PHE A 408 -58.61 -31.72 65.27
N LEU A 409 -57.75 -32.13 64.32
CA LEU A 409 -58.05 -32.07 62.89
C LEU A 409 -59.26 -32.96 62.52
N GLN A 410 -59.39 -34.16 63.12
CA GLN A 410 -60.56 -35.02 62.96
C GLN A 410 -61.86 -34.35 63.47
N ILE A 411 -61.79 -33.65 64.61
CA ILE A 411 -62.93 -32.89 65.15
C ILE A 411 -63.34 -31.77 64.18
N LEU A 412 -62.38 -31.00 63.66
CA LEU A 412 -62.67 -29.96 62.67
C LEU A 412 -63.30 -30.53 61.38
N GLU A 413 -62.80 -31.67 60.90
CA GLU A 413 -63.39 -32.34 59.73
C GLU A 413 -64.83 -32.80 59.99
N GLY A 414 -65.10 -33.34 61.19
CA GLY A 414 -66.45 -33.71 61.63
C GLY A 414 -67.40 -32.51 61.70
N LEU A 415 -66.96 -31.39 62.28
CA LEU A 415 -67.74 -30.14 62.35
C LEU A 415 -68.00 -29.56 60.94
N ALA A 416 -67.02 -29.63 60.04
CA ALA A 416 -67.18 -29.19 58.65
C ALA A 416 -68.19 -30.06 57.89
N LYS A 417 -68.23 -31.38 58.15
CA LYS A 417 -69.25 -32.30 57.59
C LYS A 417 -70.65 -32.03 58.14
N GLN A 418 -70.77 -31.68 59.42
CA GLN A 418 -72.05 -31.30 60.03
C GLN A 418 -72.60 -29.99 59.48
N LYS A 419 -71.77 -28.96 59.24
CA LYS A 419 -72.21 -27.70 58.63
C LYS A 419 -72.67 -27.83 57.16
N LYS A 420 -72.28 -28.91 56.47
CA LYS A 420 -72.68 -29.18 55.08
C LYS A 420 -73.98 -29.99 54.97
N ARG A 421 -74.45 -30.56 56.08
CA ARG A 421 -75.77 -31.20 56.20
C ARG A 421 -76.76 -30.18 56.72
#